data_AF-A0A267DDE1-F1
#
_entry.id   AF-A0A267DDE1-F1
#
_cell.length_a   1.000
_cell.length_b   1.000
_cell.length_c   1.000
_cell.angle_alpha   90.00
_cell.angle_beta   90.00
_cell.angle_gamma   90.00
#
_symmetry.space_group_name_H-M   'P 1'
#
loop_
_entity.id
_entity.type
_entity.pdbx_description
1 polymer ?
#
loop_
_entity_poly.entity_id
_entity_poly.type
_entity_poly.pdbx_seq_one_letter_code
_entity_poly.pdbx_strand_id
1 'polypeptide(L)'
;RRISGFNRRLLAYALAALLVFACLTVLNLSQLPASVANDASLVAKHDRESHSLGQSAHIAWRLQSNRLYEHRGHEGLPDFRPANSDQELRIRDLLDAGWPPAELYATTTNSSNFNKGFALEAGLHDSYVAMFSQSSFAANNKERRLLPSNASQRILSQLERLTGQAAVSLVSEFPAGSQMKLLLQLDAGTGGASVVFKPRVYDRDRVMTGSVVAGRDRDNAEVVGYHLGRLLGFHRGPVASPRLLNLTAASLAATPRLRETFYRRLSDNRLCLWGVCRYCTGRRTGVCAGPDEVLEGVAVLMLPHRLALKRHRHPWARNYASNDAKAAWQLGENPCNSQLLSRLGPGVLLDLIDTSILDFLLGNADRHEFETAAGIGGQQLVVTLDNGKGLGNPYHDELSILAPLQQCCRLRTSTNSRLLALQGLLGAATQAALCRSGASSLPSSGPLLTLEHSAALDRRLDRVLRELDKCNRRLGPAAVLVSDDARLTL
;
A
#
# COMPACT_ATOMS: atom_id res chain seq x y z
N ARG A 1 -49.20 -12.95 -28.83
CA ARG A 1 -48.99 -14.19 -28.05
C ARG A 1 -47.50 -14.55 -28.10
N ARG A 2 -46.90 -14.79 -26.93
CA ARG A 2 -45.53 -15.29 -26.63
C ARG A 2 -44.33 -14.60 -27.30
N ILE A 3 -43.81 -13.56 -26.65
CA ILE A 3 -42.37 -13.28 -26.62
C ILE A 3 -42.00 -12.99 -25.15
N SER A 4 -40.99 -13.70 -24.67
CA SER A 4 -40.57 -13.80 -23.26
C SER A 4 -40.02 -12.47 -22.70
N GLY A 5 -40.21 -12.28 -21.39
CA GLY A 5 -39.87 -11.05 -20.66
C GLY A 5 -38.39 -10.64 -20.62
N PHE A 6 -37.50 -11.41 -21.25
CA PHE A 6 -36.06 -11.15 -21.29
C PHE A 6 -35.68 -9.99 -22.23
N ASN A 7 -36.45 -9.77 -23.31
CA ASN A 7 -36.13 -8.74 -24.32
C ASN A 7 -36.58 -7.32 -23.97
N ARG A 8 -37.49 -7.13 -22.99
CA ARG A 8 -37.92 -5.78 -22.59
C ARG A 8 -36.86 -5.02 -21.79
N ARG A 9 -36.06 -5.75 -20.99
CA ARG A 9 -34.96 -5.16 -20.23
C ARG A 9 -33.79 -4.76 -21.14
N LEU A 10 -33.43 -5.62 -22.10
CA LEU A 10 -32.38 -5.29 -23.08
C LEU A 10 -32.74 -4.06 -23.93
N LEU A 11 -34.01 -3.96 -24.36
CA LEU A 11 -34.48 -2.81 -25.12
C LEU A 11 -34.48 -1.51 -24.28
N ALA A 12 -34.81 -1.60 -22.98
CA ALA A 12 -34.73 -0.48 -22.05
C ALA A 12 -33.29 -0.02 -21.80
N TYR A 13 -32.33 -0.96 -21.68
CA TYR A 13 -30.90 -0.61 -21.55
C TYR A 13 -30.33 -0.01 -22.83
N ALA A 14 -30.73 -0.50 -24.02
CA ALA A 14 -30.32 0.07 -25.29
C ALA A 14 -30.87 1.49 -25.51
N LEU A 15 -32.13 1.74 -25.13
CA LEU A 15 -32.74 3.08 -25.18
C LEU A 15 -32.11 4.04 -24.17
N ALA A 16 -31.78 3.58 -22.95
CA ALA A 16 -31.08 4.38 -21.96
C ALA A 16 -29.65 4.72 -22.40
N ALA A 17 -28.93 3.79 -23.03
CA ALA A 17 -27.60 4.03 -23.57
C ALA A 17 -27.63 5.04 -24.74
N LEU A 18 -28.64 4.96 -25.62
CA LEU A 18 -28.84 5.92 -26.71
C LEU A 18 -29.21 7.32 -26.19
N LEU A 19 -30.01 7.42 -25.12
CA LEU A 19 -30.32 8.71 -24.47
C LEU A 19 -29.10 9.33 -23.79
N VAL A 20 -28.24 8.53 -23.17
CA VAL A 20 -26.96 9.00 -22.59
C VAL A 20 -26.01 9.46 -23.70
N PHE A 21 -25.95 8.75 -24.83
CA PHE A 21 -25.12 9.14 -25.97
C PHE A 21 -25.64 10.41 -26.68
N ALA A 22 -26.97 10.58 -26.75
CA ALA A 22 -27.61 11.79 -27.26
C ALA A 22 -27.38 12.99 -26.31
N CYS A 23 -27.43 12.79 -24.99
CA CYS A 23 -27.11 13.85 -24.01
C CYS A 23 -25.63 14.26 -24.05
N LEU A 24 -24.70 13.31 -24.30
CA LEU A 24 -23.27 13.60 -24.40
C LEU A 24 -22.88 14.30 -25.71
N THR A 25 -23.66 14.12 -26.78
CA THR A 25 -23.42 14.79 -28.08
C THR A 25 -24.02 16.19 -28.16
N VAL A 26 -25.03 16.51 -27.35
CA VAL A 26 -25.63 17.86 -27.26
C VAL A 26 -24.83 18.81 -26.36
N LEU A 27 -23.91 18.30 -25.53
CA LEU A 27 -23.00 19.12 -24.69
C LEU A 27 -21.68 19.49 -25.40
N ASN A 28 -21.76 19.82 -26.70
CA ASN A 28 -20.64 20.40 -27.43
C ASN A 28 -20.56 21.90 -27.12
N LEU A 29 -19.96 22.24 -25.96
CA LEU A 29 -19.69 23.63 -25.57
C LEU A 29 -18.50 24.18 -26.36
N SER A 30 -18.78 24.66 -27.57
CA SER A 30 -18.00 25.72 -28.18
C SER A 30 -18.83 26.99 -28.15
N GLN A 31 -18.24 28.06 -27.61
CA GLN A 31 -18.77 29.42 -27.43
C GLN A 31 -19.57 29.67 -26.14
N LEU A 32 -18.98 30.42 -25.20
CA LEU A 32 -19.52 31.60 -24.52
C LEU A 32 -18.42 32.25 -23.62
N PRO A 33 -18.49 33.56 -23.33
CA PRO A 33 -17.33 34.42 -23.12
C PRO A 33 -16.85 34.53 -21.67
N ALA A 34 -15.63 35.05 -21.53
CA ALA A 34 -14.97 35.36 -20.28
C ALA A 34 -15.63 36.51 -19.52
N SER A 35 -16.58 36.21 -18.64
CA SER A 35 -16.87 36.97 -17.42
C SER A 35 -17.93 36.25 -16.61
N VAL A 36 -17.59 35.69 -15.45
CA VAL A 36 -18.30 35.78 -14.16
C VAL A 36 -17.41 35.06 -13.15
N ALA A 37 -16.59 35.82 -12.43
CA ALA A 37 -16.02 35.40 -11.16
C ALA A 37 -17.08 35.67 -10.07
N ASN A 38 -17.14 34.78 -9.08
CA ASN A 38 -18.02 34.77 -7.90
C ASN A 38 -19.47 34.32 -8.14
N ASP A 39 -19.69 32.99 -8.18
CA ASP A 39 -21.00 32.44 -7.91
C ASP A 39 -20.91 31.23 -6.97
N ALA A 40 -21.47 31.39 -5.76
CA ALA A 40 -21.51 30.35 -4.72
C ALA A 40 -22.37 29.14 -5.12
N SER A 41 -23.14 29.25 -6.20
CA SER A 41 -23.95 28.15 -6.76
C SER A 41 -23.10 27.07 -7.44
N LEU A 42 -21.92 27.41 -7.99
CA LEU A 42 -21.00 26.47 -8.64
C LEU A 42 -20.24 25.59 -7.64
N VAL A 43 -19.92 26.13 -6.46
CA VAL A 43 -19.33 25.35 -5.35
C VAL A 43 -20.32 24.33 -4.83
N ALA A 44 -21.59 24.72 -4.63
CA ALA A 44 -22.64 23.80 -4.18
C ALA A 44 -23.03 22.73 -5.23
N LYS A 45 -22.88 23.04 -6.52
CA LYS A 45 -23.12 22.08 -7.61
C LYS A 45 -21.94 21.11 -7.78
N HIS A 46 -20.71 21.60 -7.62
CA HIS A 46 -19.51 20.77 -7.53
C HIS A 46 -19.62 19.85 -6.31
N ASP A 47 -19.99 20.34 -5.11
CA ASP A 47 -20.17 19.53 -3.90
C ASP A 47 -21.23 18.42 -4.05
N ARG A 48 -22.32 18.64 -4.81
CA ARG A 48 -23.32 17.60 -5.10
C ARG A 48 -22.83 16.54 -6.09
N GLU A 49 -22.11 16.93 -7.13
CA GLU A 49 -21.52 15.98 -8.10
C GLU A 49 -20.31 15.22 -7.51
N SER A 50 -19.54 15.89 -6.67
CA SER A 50 -18.46 15.38 -5.81
C SER A 50 -18.95 14.30 -4.84
N HIS A 51 -20.05 14.57 -4.13
CA HIS A 51 -20.73 13.57 -3.29
C HIS A 51 -21.17 12.34 -4.10
N SER A 52 -21.57 12.52 -5.37
CA SER A 52 -21.97 11.44 -6.26
C SER A 52 -20.78 10.57 -6.72
N LEU A 53 -19.58 11.14 -6.85
CA LEU A 53 -18.34 10.43 -7.22
C LEU A 53 -17.75 9.62 -6.05
N GLY A 54 -17.77 10.18 -4.84
CA GLY A 54 -17.46 9.44 -3.61
C GLY A 54 -18.45 8.28 -3.36
N GLN A 55 -19.74 8.50 -3.64
CA GLN A 55 -20.74 7.43 -3.70
C GLN A 55 -20.47 6.45 -4.85
N SER A 56 -19.94 6.89 -5.98
CA SER A 56 -19.65 6.02 -7.14
C SER A 56 -18.47 5.07 -6.91
N ALA A 57 -17.41 5.49 -6.21
CA ALA A 57 -16.33 4.59 -5.79
C ALA A 57 -16.80 3.56 -4.75
N HIS A 58 -17.71 3.98 -3.87
CA HIS A 58 -18.37 3.12 -2.88
C HIS A 58 -19.38 2.14 -3.51
N ILE A 59 -20.14 2.59 -4.51
CA ILE A 59 -21.03 1.76 -5.33
C ILE A 59 -20.19 0.81 -6.21
N ALA A 60 -19.05 1.23 -6.73
CA ALA A 60 -18.11 0.37 -7.45
C ALA A 60 -17.53 -0.72 -6.52
N TRP A 61 -17.16 -0.38 -5.28
CA TRP A 61 -16.80 -1.37 -4.25
C TRP A 61 -17.93 -2.36 -4.00
N ARG A 62 -19.17 -1.88 -3.79
CA ARG A 62 -20.36 -2.71 -3.57
C ARG A 62 -20.70 -3.60 -4.77
N LEU A 63 -20.56 -3.10 -5.99
CA LEU A 63 -20.80 -3.85 -7.22
C LEU A 63 -19.70 -4.86 -7.50
N GLN A 64 -18.45 -4.55 -7.17
CA GLN A 64 -17.31 -5.45 -7.37
C GLN A 64 -17.29 -6.56 -6.30
N SER A 65 -17.61 -6.25 -5.05
CA SER A 65 -17.78 -7.25 -3.98
C SER A 65 -18.99 -8.15 -4.24
N ASN A 66 -20.15 -7.60 -4.62
CA ASN A 66 -21.34 -8.40 -4.95
C ASN A 66 -21.14 -9.25 -6.21
N ARG A 67 -20.52 -8.73 -7.29
CA ARG A 67 -20.24 -9.54 -8.50
C ARG A 67 -19.25 -10.67 -8.26
N LEU A 68 -18.23 -10.46 -7.42
CA LEU A 68 -17.28 -11.52 -7.08
C LEU A 68 -17.90 -12.58 -6.16
N TYR A 69 -18.82 -12.17 -5.28
CA TYR A 69 -19.60 -13.06 -4.41
C TYR A 69 -20.57 -13.95 -5.22
N GLU A 70 -21.28 -13.38 -6.20
CA GLU A 70 -22.21 -14.13 -7.07
C GLU A 70 -21.50 -15.12 -8.01
N HIS A 71 -20.23 -14.88 -8.37
CA HIS A 71 -19.49 -15.73 -9.31
C HIS A 71 -18.73 -16.91 -8.68
N ARG A 72 -18.42 -16.89 -7.38
CA ARG A 72 -17.72 -17.97 -6.69
C ARG A 72 -18.67 -18.66 -5.70
N GLY A 73 -19.53 -19.53 -6.21
CA GLY A 73 -20.23 -20.49 -5.37
C GLY A 73 -19.23 -21.49 -4.78
N HIS A 74 -18.70 -21.24 -3.59
CA HIS A 74 -17.92 -22.24 -2.85
C HIS A 74 -18.10 -22.13 -1.33
N GLU A 75 -18.52 -23.25 -0.75
CA GLU A 75 -18.46 -23.58 0.67
C GLU A 75 -17.03 -23.39 1.20
N GLY A 76 -16.90 -22.75 2.37
CA GLY A 76 -15.63 -22.68 3.13
C GLY A 76 -14.96 -21.31 3.24
N LEU A 77 -15.48 -20.26 2.58
CA LEU A 77 -15.08 -18.88 2.91
C LEU A 77 -15.84 -18.43 4.18
N PRO A 78 -15.18 -17.72 5.14
CA PRO A 78 -15.91 -17.03 6.19
C PRO A 78 -16.96 -16.13 5.55
N ASP A 79 -18.17 -16.10 6.13
CA ASP A 79 -19.32 -15.31 5.65
C ASP A 79 -18.93 -13.83 5.48
N PHE A 80 -18.44 -13.46 4.28
CA PHE A 80 -18.06 -12.10 3.96
C PHE A 80 -19.33 -11.29 3.82
N ARG A 81 -19.75 -10.65 4.90
CA ARG A 81 -20.89 -9.74 4.89
C ARG A 81 -20.41 -8.36 4.45
N PRO A 82 -21.05 -7.76 3.43
CA PRO A 82 -20.84 -6.34 3.14
C PRO A 82 -21.04 -5.52 4.42
N ALA A 83 -20.21 -4.49 4.61
CA ALA A 83 -20.39 -3.54 5.70
C ALA A 83 -21.83 -2.99 5.70
N ASN A 84 -22.47 -2.95 6.86
CA ASN A 84 -23.76 -2.28 7.01
C ASN A 84 -23.58 -0.74 7.02
N SER A 85 -24.67 0.02 6.92
CA SER A 85 -24.60 1.48 6.81
C SER A 85 -23.86 2.17 7.99
N ASP A 86 -23.94 1.63 9.21
CA ASP A 86 -23.21 2.18 10.36
C ASP A 86 -21.71 1.87 10.27
N GLN A 87 -21.36 0.67 9.81
CA GLN A 87 -19.98 0.29 9.54
C GLN A 87 -19.37 1.10 8.39
N GLU A 88 -20.16 1.38 7.35
CA GLU A 88 -19.77 2.25 6.23
C GLU A 88 -19.50 3.68 6.72
N LEU A 89 -20.37 4.24 7.56
CA LEU A 89 -20.16 5.55 8.19
C LEU A 89 -18.87 5.56 9.03
N ARG A 90 -18.61 4.52 9.82
CA ARG A 90 -17.36 4.42 10.60
C ARG A 90 -16.12 4.30 9.72
N ILE A 91 -16.16 3.50 8.66
CA ILE A 91 -15.06 3.40 7.69
C ILE A 91 -14.84 4.77 7.05
N ARG A 92 -15.92 5.44 6.64
CA ARG A 92 -15.84 6.78 6.07
C ARG A 92 -15.24 7.77 7.08
N ASP A 93 -15.69 7.79 8.32
CA ASP A 93 -15.18 8.71 9.34
C ASP A 93 -13.70 8.43 9.66
N LEU A 94 -13.29 7.16 9.71
CA LEU A 94 -11.88 6.74 9.85
C LEU A 94 -11.04 7.19 8.66
N LEU A 95 -11.58 7.09 7.45
CA LEU A 95 -10.92 7.57 6.24
C LEU A 95 -10.98 9.08 6.12
N ASP A 96 -12.00 9.79 6.59
CA ASP A 96 -12.10 11.26 6.47
C ASP A 96 -11.23 11.94 7.53
N ALA A 97 -11.06 11.32 8.70
CA ALA A 97 -9.98 11.62 9.64
C ALA A 97 -8.58 11.26 9.08
N GLY A 98 -8.51 10.71 7.86
CA GLY A 98 -7.46 9.81 7.34
C GLY A 98 -6.84 10.14 5.97
N TRP A 99 -7.68 10.52 5.03
CA TRP A 99 -7.51 10.38 3.58
C TRP A 99 -8.38 11.41 2.86
N PRO A 100 -7.91 11.97 1.73
CA PRO A 100 -8.60 13.06 1.06
C PRO A 100 -9.96 12.63 0.51
N PRO A 101 -10.90 13.57 0.27
CA PRO A 101 -12.11 13.29 -0.51
C PRO A 101 -11.76 12.62 -1.85
N ALA A 102 -12.60 11.68 -2.29
CA ALA A 102 -12.39 10.93 -3.54
C ALA A 102 -12.25 11.84 -4.78
N GLU A 103 -12.76 13.07 -4.69
CA GLU A 103 -12.71 14.12 -5.73
C GLU A 103 -11.29 14.47 -6.19
N LEU A 104 -10.30 14.42 -5.29
CA LEU A 104 -8.89 14.66 -5.63
C LEU A 104 -8.28 13.57 -6.53
N TYR A 105 -8.98 12.45 -6.71
CA TYR A 105 -8.56 11.31 -7.51
C TYR A 105 -9.46 11.08 -8.74
N ALA A 106 -10.56 11.81 -8.87
CA ALA A 106 -11.56 11.60 -9.93
C ALA A 106 -11.16 12.15 -11.31
N THR A 107 -10.07 12.90 -11.43
CA THR A 107 -9.69 13.58 -12.69
C THR A 107 -8.89 12.73 -13.68
N THR A 108 -8.62 11.44 -13.42
CA THR A 108 -7.58 10.68 -14.17
C THR A 108 -7.96 9.29 -14.69
N THR A 109 -9.24 8.91 -14.79
CA THR A 109 -9.63 7.56 -15.25
C THR A 109 -9.65 7.33 -16.78
N ASN A 110 -9.17 8.27 -17.61
CA ASN A 110 -9.08 8.03 -19.06
C ASN A 110 -7.73 7.39 -19.45
N SER A 111 -7.80 6.10 -19.82
CA SER A 111 -6.70 5.29 -20.36
C SER A 111 -6.07 5.86 -21.64
N SER A 112 -6.64 6.90 -22.25
CA SER A 112 -6.09 7.60 -23.41
C SER A 112 -5.05 8.68 -23.05
N ASN A 113 -4.83 8.98 -21.77
CA ASN A 113 -3.94 10.06 -21.32
C ASN A 113 -2.64 9.60 -20.62
N PHE A 114 -2.25 8.32 -20.71
CA PHE A 114 -1.00 7.80 -20.09
C PHE A 114 0.28 8.57 -20.50
N ASN A 115 0.26 9.27 -21.65
CA ASN A 115 1.39 10.08 -22.14
C ASN A 115 1.21 11.60 -21.97
N LYS A 116 0.06 12.07 -21.48
CA LYS A 116 -0.17 13.50 -21.19
C LYS A 116 0.02 13.68 -19.69
N GLY A 117 1.24 14.05 -19.31
CA GLY A 117 1.60 14.31 -17.91
C GLY A 117 0.53 15.11 -17.17
N PHE A 118 0.23 14.71 -15.94
CA PHE A 118 -0.63 15.47 -15.03
C PHE A 118 0.14 16.70 -14.52
N ALA A 119 -0.53 17.84 -14.40
CA ALA A 119 0.08 19.04 -13.82
C ALA A 119 0.32 18.83 -12.32
N LEU A 120 1.55 18.49 -11.95
CA LEU A 120 2.00 18.54 -10.56
C LEU A 120 2.03 19.99 -10.09
N GLU A 121 1.75 20.22 -8.81
CA GLU A 121 2.02 21.54 -8.23
C GLU A 121 3.51 21.85 -8.37
N ALA A 122 3.81 23.05 -8.86
CA ALA A 122 5.18 23.54 -8.91
C ALA A 122 5.79 23.46 -7.51
N GLY A 123 6.98 22.86 -7.39
CA GLY A 123 7.64 22.66 -6.11
C GLY A 123 7.09 21.51 -5.25
N LEU A 124 6.29 20.57 -5.78
CA LEU A 124 5.85 19.39 -5.02
C LEU A 124 7.02 18.55 -4.51
N HIS A 125 8.04 18.35 -5.34
CA HIS A 125 9.25 17.62 -4.91
C HIS A 125 10.02 18.41 -3.86
N ASP A 126 10.15 19.73 -4.02
CA ASP A 126 10.76 20.58 -3.01
C ASP A 126 9.97 20.55 -1.70
N SER A 127 8.63 20.46 -1.78
CA SER A 127 7.75 20.28 -0.62
C SER A 127 7.97 18.92 0.04
N TYR A 128 8.02 17.84 -0.74
CA TYR A 128 8.35 16.49 -0.24
C TYR A 128 9.72 16.47 0.43
N VAL A 129 10.73 17.02 -0.24
CA VAL A 129 12.07 17.17 0.28
C VAL A 129 12.03 18.03 1.55
N ALA A 130 11.36 19.18 1.57
CA ALA A 130 11.20 20.05 2.73
C ALA A 130 10.50 19.38 3.92
N MET A 131 9.65 18.37 3.73
CA MET A 131 9.08 17.60 4.83
C MET A 131 10.14 16.87 5.66
N PHE A 132 11.28 16.54 5.06
CA PHE A 132 12.41 15.93 5.75
C PHE A 132 13.44 16.97 6.20
N SER A 133 13.09 18.26 6.22
CA SER A 133 14.01 19.30 6.72
C SER A 133 14.17 19.11 8.22
N GLN A 134 15.24 19.63 8.82
CA GLN A 134 15.43 19.47 10.26
C GLN A 134 14.19 19.91 11.06
N SER A 135 13.60 21.08 10.76
CA SER A 135 12.41 21.59 11.46
C SER A 135 11.14 20.79 11.20
N SER A 136 10.85 20.42 9.95
CA SER A 136 9.61 19.69 9.58
C SER A 136 9.64 18.22 10.03
N PHE A 137 10.79 17.56 9.87
CA PHE A 137 10.97 16.18 10.32
C PHE A 137 10.93 16.11 11.86
N ALA A 138 11.34 17.17 12.58
CA ALA A 138 11.22 17.24 14.03
C ALA A 138 9.78 17.11 14.50
N ALA A 139 8.85 17.80 13.85
CA ALA A 139 7.43 17.78 14.21
C ALA A 139 6.82 16.39 13.95
N ASN A 140 7.11 15.79 12.79
CA ASN A 140 6.63 14.45 12.45
C ASN A 140 7.27 13.36 13.33
N ASN A 141 8.55 13.51 13.72
CA ASN A 141 9.24 12.56 14.59
C ASN A 141 8.76 12.62 16.04
N LYS A 142 8.28 13.78 16.53
CA LYS A 142 7.57 13.84 17.83
C LYS A 142 6.36 12.91 17.85
N GLU A 143 5.65 12.80 16.72
CA GLU A 143 4.53 11.86 16.56
C GLU A 143 4.97 10.45 16.13
N ARG A 144 6.28 10.21 16.01
CA ARG A 144 6.90 8.96 15.54
C ARG A 144 6.42 8.51 14.16
N ARG A 145 6.36 9.47 13.22
CA ARG A 145 5.93 9.27 11.83
C ARG A 145 7.01 9.74 10.84
N LEU A 146 7.11 9.02 9.73
CA LEU A 146 7.97 9.39 8.60
C LEU A 146 7.25 10.35 7.67
N LEU A 147 6.02 9.98 7.32
CA LEU A 147 5.11 10.78 6.53
C LEU A 147 4.18 11.57 7.47
N PRO A 148 3.75 12.78 7.07
CA PRO A 148 2.88 13.60 7.86
C PRO A 148 1.58 12.86 8.14
N SER A 149 0.91 13.31 9.20
CA SER A 149 -0.43 12.88 9.50
C SER A 149 -1.38 13.17 8.34
N ASN A 150 -2.60 12.70 8.50
CA ASN A 150 -3.69 12.90 7.58
C ASN A 150 -4.02 14.39 7.35
N ALA A 151 -3.47 15.33 8.14
CA ALA A 151 -3.63 16.76 7.91
C ALA A 151 -2.93 17.27 6.62
N SER A 152 -2.03 16.49 6.00
CA SER A 152 -1.35 16.82 4.73
C SER A 152 -1.79 15.92 3.57
N GLN A 153 -3.07 15.54 3.56
CA GLN A 153 -3.72 14.65 2.58
C GLN A 153 -3.49 15.05 1.10
N ARG A 154 -3.54 16.34 0.78
CA ARG A 154 -3.32 16.83 -0.60
C ARG A 154 -1.92 16.47 -1.11
N ILE A 155 -0.88 16.69 -0.29
CA ILE A 155 0.51 16.38 -0.63
C ILE A 155 0.67 14.87 -0.82
N LEU A 156 0.12 14.05 0.09
CA LEU A 156 0.20 12.59 -0.04
C LEU A 156 -0.48 12.09 -1.33
N SER A 157 -1.65 12.62 -1.69
CA SER A 157 -2.33 12.25 -2.94
C SER A 157 -1.49 12.61 -4.19
N GLN A 158 -0.80 13.75 -4.14
CA GLN A 158 0.09 14.19 -5.21
C GLN A 158 1.33 13.31 -5.30
N LEU A 159 1.89 12.88 -4.17
CA LEU A 159 3.01 11.95 -4.13
C LEU A 159 2.62 10.56 -4.62
N GLU A 160 1.43 10.06 -4.26
CA GLU A 160 0.89 8.79 -4.78
C GLU A 160 0.78 8.84 -6.32
N ARG A 161 0.27 9.96 -6.88
CA ARG A 161 0.20 10.19 -8.33
C ARG A 161 1.59 10.31 -8.98
N LEU A 162 2.48 11.13 -8.42
CA LEU A 162 3.85 11.27 -8.91
C LEU A 162 4.55 9.91 -8.96
N THR A 163 4.42 9.13 -7.88
CA THR A 163 5.07 7.82 -7.75
C THR A 163 4.54 6.83 -8.81
N GLY A 164 3.21 6.78 -8.99
CA GLY A 164 2.58 5.83 -9.90
C GLY A 164 2.58 6.23 -11.38
N GLN A 165 2.62 7.53 -11.70
CA GLN A 165 2.23 8.03 -13.03
C GLN A 165 3.21 9.02 -13.68
N ALA A 166 4.16 9.60 -12.94
CA ALA A 166 5.11 10.55 -13.55
C ALA A 166 5.96 9.88 -14.63
N ALA A 167 6.28 10.60 -15.69
CA ALA A 167 7.13 10.10 -16.78
C ALA A 167 8.55 9.76 -16.30
N VAL A 168 9.19 8.82 -17.00
CA VAL A 168 10.50 8.25 -16.67
C VAL A 168 11.54 8.76 -17.65
N SER A 169 12.61 9.35 -17.13
CA SER A 169 13.73 9.86 -17.92
C SER A 169 14.89 8.86 -18.01
N LEU A 170 15.12 8.05 -16.96
CA LEU A 170 16.16 7.04 -16.92
C LEU A 170 15.69 5.80 -16.15
N VAL A 171 16.07 4.62 -16.65
CA VAL A 171 15.88 3.33 -15.98
C VAL A 171 17.24 2.72 -15.70
N SER A 172 17.52 2.41 -14.44
CA SER A 172 18.77 1.75 -14.05
C SER A 172 18.52 0.56 -13.13
N GLU A 173 19.53 -0.29 -13.00
CA GLU A 173 19.55 -1.32 -11.99
C GLU A 173 19.55 -0.72 -10.59
N PHE A 174 18.82 -1.33 -9.65
CA PHE A 174 18.94 -0.94 -8.25
C PHE A 174 20.22 -1.58 -7.67
N PRO A 175 21.11 -0.80 -7.03
CA PRO A 175 22.48 -1.25 -6.71
C PRO A 175 22.57 -2.33 -5.62
N ALA A 176 21.48 -2.59 -4.89
CA ALA A 176 21.47 -3.49 -3.73
C ALA A 176 20.27 -4.43 -3.71
N GLY A 177 20.35 -5.50 -2.91
CA GLY A 177 19.23 -6.40 -2.66
C GLY A 177 19.26 -7.71 -3.43
N SER A 178 18.40 -8.62 -3.02
CA SER A 178 18.39 -10.02 -3.48
C SER A 178 17.44 -10.27 -4.65
N GLN A 179 16.36 -9.50 -4.74
CA GLN A 179 15.30 -9.60 -5.74
C GLN A 179 15.44 -8.50 -6.81
N MET A 180 14.80 -8.70 -7.95
CA MET A 180 14.79 -7.73 -9.04
C MET A 180 14.05 -6.45 -8.63
N LYS A 181 14.76 -5.32 -8.66
CA LYS A 181 14.25 -3.97 -8.45
C LYS A 181 14.91 -3.05 -9.48
N LEU A 182 14.17 -2.10 -10.04
CA LEU A 182 14.69 -1.07 -10.94
C LEU A 182 14.66 0.28 -10.23
N LEU A 183 15.62 1.14 -10.52
CA LEU A 183 15.57 2.54 -10.15
C LEU A 183 15.06 3.33 -11.35
N LEU A 184 13.92 4.00 -11.20
CA LEU A 184 13.37 4.88 -12.22
C LEU A 184 13.62 6.33 -11.78
N GLN A 185 14.39 7.06 -12.55
CA GLN A 185 14.46 8.52 -12.40
C GLN A 185 13.28 9.12 -13.15
N LEU A 186 12.52 9.95 -12.45
CA LEU A 186 11.39 10.65 -13.02
C LEU A 186 11.87 11.90 -13.77
N ASP A 187 11.05 12.42 -14.67
CA ASP A 187 11.40 13.60 -15.47
C ASP A 187 11.83 14.80 -14.63
N ALA A 188 12.67 15.68 -15.19
CA ALA A 188 13.22 16.84 -14.49
C ALA A 188 12.14 17.79 -13.92
N GLY A 189 10.96 17.86 -14.57
CA GLY A 189 9.80 18.60 -14.08
C GLY A 189 9.24 18.08 -12.74
N THR A 190 9.68 16.91 -12.29
CA THR A 190 9.37 16.35 -10.97
C THR A 190 10.42 16.68 -9.90
N GLY A 191 11.34 17.60 -10.17
CA GLY A 191 12.42 17.98 -9.26
C GLY A 191 13.50 16.91 -9.08
N GLY A 192 13.59 15.93 -9.99
CA GLY A 192 14.58 14.85 -9.91
C GLY A 192 14.20 13.71 -8.97
N ALA A 193 12.91 13.55 -8.66
CA ALA A 193 12.42 12.42 -7.88
C ALA A 193 12.81 11.07 -8.51
N SER A 194 13.05 10.07 -7.67
CA SER A 194 13.31 8.70 -8.11
C SER A 194 12.40 7.72 -7.38
N VAL A 195 12.04 6.63 -8.05
CA VAL A 195 11.24 5.55 -7.46
C VAL A 195 11.92 4.20 -7.67
N VAL A 196 11.78 3.33 -6.69
CA VAL A 196 12.13 1.91 -6.82
C VAL A 196 10.94 1.19 -7.42
N PHE A 197 11.10 0.64 -8.62
CA PHE A 197 10.08 -0.19 -9.25
C PHE A 197 10.33 -1.66 -8.99
N LYS A 198 9.33 -2.33 -8.39
CA LYS A 198 9.31 -3.78 -8.21
C LYS A 198 8.22 -4.37 -9.13
N PRO A 199 8.57 -5.20 -10.11
CA PRO A 199 7.61 -5.74 -11.04
C PRO A 199 6.73 -6.78 -10.37
N ARG A 200 5.49 -6.90 -10.85
CA ARG A 200 4.60 -8.01 -10.50
C ARG A 200 5.20 -9.32 -11.00
N VAL A 201 5.25 -10.29 -10.11
CA VAL A 201 5.81 -11.63 -10.39
C VAL A 201 4.74 -12.72 -10.36
N TYR A 202 3.72 -12.56 -9.53
CA TYR A 202 2.70 -13.58 -9.27
C TYR A 202 1.30 -13.08 -9.65
N ASP A 203 0.42 -14.03 -9.95
CA ASP A 203 -1.02 -13.78 -10.04
C ASP A 203 -1.60 -13.38 -8.68
N ARG A 204 -2.70 -12.60 -8.69
CA ARG A 204 -3.28 -12.03 -7.46
C ARG A 204 -3.83 -13.10 -6.52
N ASP A 205 -4.26 -14.23 -7.06
CA ASP A 205 -4.80 -15.39 -6.35
C ASP A 205 -3.74 -16.45 -6.02
N ARG A 206 -2.47 -16.22 -6.39
CA ARG A 206 -1.39 -17.16 -6.13
C ARG A 206 -1.13 -17.30 -4.63
N VAL A 207 -1.42 -18.47 -4.09
CA VAL A 207 -1.09 -18.85 -2.71
C VAL A 207 0.36 -19.36 -2.61
N MET A 208 1.12 -18.77 -1.70
CA MET A 208 2.47 -19.23 -1.33
C MET A 208 2.37 -20.39 -0.33
N THR A 209 2.99 -21.51 -0.68
CA THR A 209 3.08 -22.72 0.14
C THR A 209 4.54 -23.02 0.48
N GLY A 210 4.80 -23.70 1.60
CA GLY A 210 6.15 -24.04 2.06
C GLY A 210 6.66 -23.08 3.14
N SER A 211 7.93 -22.72 3.06
CA SER A 211 8.56 -21.82 4.05
C SER A 211 7.89 -20.45 4.10
N VAL A 212 7.72 -19.91 5.31
CA VAL A 212 7.03 -18.63 5.58
C VAL A 212 7.75 -17.41 4.99
N VAL A 213 9.02 -17.56 4.59
CA VAL A 213 9.83 -16.51 3.93
C VAL A 213 10.07 -16.77 2.44
N ALA A 214 9.49 -17.85 1.90
CA ALA A 214 9.69 -18.27 0.52
C ALA A 214 9.08 -17.30 -0.50
N GLY A 215 9.52 -17.45 -1.74
CA GLY A 215 9.01 -16.69 -2.88
C GLY A 215 9.67 -15.34 -3.08
N ARG A 216 9.30 -14.70 -4.19
CA ARG A 216 9.76 -13.36 -4.60
C ARG A 216 8.90 -12.27 -3.94
N ASP A 217 9.38 -11.04 -4.04
CA ASP A 217 8.61 -9.87 -3.64
C ASP A 217 7.32 -9.78 -4.46
N ARG A 218 6.22 -9.44 -3.77
CA ARG A 218 4.88 -9.21 -4.29
C ARG A 218 4.63 -7.70 -4.29
N ASP A 219 4.29 -7.17 -5.46
CA ASP A 219 4.04 -5.76 -5.69
C ASP A 219 2.83 -5.26 -4.88
N ASN A 220 1.77 -6.05 -4.83
CA ASN A 220 0.57 -5.71 -4.08
C ASN A 220 0.81 -5.63 -2.56
N ALA A 221 1.75 -6.43 -2.02
CA ALA A 221 2.08 -6.37 -0.60
C ALA A 221 2.75 -5.04 -0.19
N GLU A 222 3.52 -4.41 -1.08
CA GLU A 222 4.08 -3.08 -0.83
C GLU A 222 2.99 -2.01 -0.78
N VAL A 223 2.08 -2.02 -1.76
CA VAL A 223 0.98 -1.04 -1.83
C VAL A 223 0.02 -1.21 -0.66
N VAL A 224 -0.42 -2.45 -0.39
CA VAL A 224 -1.30 -2.74 0.74
C VAL A 224 -0.61 -2.44 2.06
N GLY A 225 0.69 -2.76 2.22
CA GLY A 225 1.45 -2.44 3.42
C GLY A 225 1.53 -0.94 3.68
N TYR A 226 1.72 -0.12 2.64
CA TYR A 226 1.68 1.33 2.75
C TYR A 226 0.33 1.85 3.23
N HIS A 227 -0.77 1.44 2.60
CA HIS A 227 -2.12 1.88 3.00
C HIS A 227 -2.53 1.36 4.38
N LEU A 228 -2.23 0.10 4.69
CA LEU A 228 -2.51 -0.50 5.98
C LEU A 228 -1.73 0.19 7.12
N GLY A 229 -0.44 0.47 6.92
CA GLY A 229 0.37 1.21 7.89
C GLY A 229 -0.14 2.62 8.16
N ARG A 230 -0.77 3.27 7.17
CA ARG A 230 -1.45 4.57 7.37
C ARG A 230 -2.78 4.44 8.11
N LEU A 231 -3.60 3.42 7.81
CA LEU A 231 -4.85 3.14 8.54
C LEU A 231 -4.59 2.89 10.02
N LEU A 232 -3.53 2.12 10.32
CA LEU A 232 -3.07 1.84 11.67
C LEU A 232 -2.39 3.04 12.35
N GLY A 233 -2.21 4.17 11.66
CA GLY A 233 -1.63 5.39 12.21
C GLY A 233 -0.12 5.37 12.39
N PHE A 234 0.58 4.41 11.78
CA PHE A 234 2.04 4.30 11.87
C PHE A 234 2.75 5.33 10.98
N HIS A 235 2.37 5.45 9.71
CA HIS A 235 2.99 6.40 8.75
C HIS A 235 4.53 6.29 8.66
N ARG A 236 5.09 5.08 8.81
CA ARG A 236 6.56 4.84 8.87
C ARG A 236 7.17 4.30 7.57
N GLY A 237 6.35 4.02 6.56
CA GLY A 237 6.80 3.58 5.24
C GLY A 237 6.78 4.70 4.20
N PRO A 238 7.63 4.62 3.15
CA PRO A 238 7.55 5.53 2.00
C PRO A 238 6.25 5.34 1.23
N VAL A 239 5.93 6.30 0.37
CA VAL A 239 4.78 6.19 -0.55
C VAL A 239 5.00 5.03 -1.51
N ALA A 240 4.03 4.11 -1.56
CA ALA A 240 4.01 3.01 -2.52
C ALA A 240 2.74 3.08 -3.35
N SER A 241 2.89 3.11 -4.67
CA SER A 241 1.78 3.28 -5.62
C SER A 241 1.90 2.26 -6.77
N PRO A 242 0.80 1.64 -7.23
CA PRO A 242 0.82 0.81 -8.42
C PRO A 242 1.36 1.59 -9.61
N ARG A 243 2.12 0.92 -10.47
CA ARG A 243 2.72 1.53 -11.64
C ARG A 243 2.71 0.58 -12.83
N LEU A 244 2.36 1.11 -13.99
CA LEU A 244 2.46 0.46 -15.28
C LEU A 244 3.71 0.99 -15.99
N LEU A 245 4.60 0.08 -16.41
CA LEU A 245 5.85 0.43 -17.07
C LEU A 245 5.86 -0.16 -18.49
N ASN A 246 5.81 0.70 -19.51
CA ASN A 246 6.02 0.26 -20.89
C ASN A 246 7.48 -0.20 -21.07
N LEU A 247 7.70 -1.48 -21.37
CA LEU A 247 9.05 -2.05 -21.44
C LEU A 247 9.84 -1.59 -22.66
N THR A 248 9.18 -1.23 -23.75
CA THR A 248 9.87 -0.68 -24.93
C THR A 248 10.45 0.67 -24.62
N ALA A 249 9.66 1.59 -24.07
CA ALA A 249 10.16 2.88 -23.61
C ALA A 249 11.24 2.72 -22.52
N ALA A 250 11.03 1.81 -21.56
CA ALA A 250 11.99 1.53 -20.51
C ALA A 250 13.34 1.00 -21.05
N SER A 251 13.32 0.17 -22.10
CA SER A 251 14.54 -0.36 -22.72
C SER A 251 15.38 0.72 -23.42
N LEU A 252 14.72 1.73 -23.99
CA LEU A 252 15.36 2.88 -24.62
C LEU A 252 16.00 3.78 -23.55
N ALA A 253 15.28 4.04 -22.46
CA ALA A 253 15.76 4.80 -21.31
C ALA A 253 16.69 4.03 -20.37
N ALA A 254 17.02 2.76 -20.66
CA ALA A 254 17.84 1.92 -19.78
C ALA A 254 19.34 2.27 -19.82
N THR A 255 20.03 2.10 -18.70
CA THR A 255 21.51 2.06 -18.66
C THR A 255 22.03 0.92 -19.56
N PRO A 256 23.26 1.02 -20.11
CA PRO A 256 23.82 -0.03 -20.97
C PRO A 256 23.76 -1.42 -20.34
N ARG A 257 24.13 -1.52 -19.07
CA ARG A 257 24.13 -2.78 -18.30
C ARG A 257 22.73 -3.36 -18.12
N LEU A 258 21.72 -2.52 -17.84
CA LEU A 258 20.35 -3.00 -17.70
C LEU A 258 19.75 -3.36 -19.07
N ARG A 259 20.08 -2.60 -20.12
CA ARG A 259 19.57 -2.81 -21.49
C ARG A 259 19.89 -4.21 -22.03
N GLU A 260 21.04 -4.77 -21.69
CA GLU A 260 21.44 -6.15 -22.04
C GLU A 260 20.51 -7.23 -21.47
N THR A 261 19.69 -6.89 -20.47
CA THR A 261 18.81 -7.85 -19.80
C THR A 261 17.40 -7.92 -20.39
N PHE A 262 17.09 -7.09 -21.39
CA PHE A 262 15.85 -7.14 -22.15
C PHE A 262 15.93 -8.18 -23.26
N TYR A 263 14.83 -8.92 -23.48
CA TYR A 263 14.78 -9.95 -24.51
C TYR A 263 13.34 -10.23 -24.93
N ARG A 264 13.15 -10.73 -26.16
CA ARG A 264 11.88 -11.34 -26.56
C ARG A 264 11.89 -12.82 -26.21
N ARG A 265 10.84 -13.30 -25.53
CA ARG A 265 10.70 -14.71 -25.18
C ARG A 265 10.36 -15.51 -26.44
N LEU A 266 11.10 -16.60 -26.67
CA LEU A 266 11.00 -17.39 -27.90
C LEU A 266 9.62 -18.03 -28.12
N SER A 267 8.91 -18.37 -27.04
CA SER A 267 7.64 -19.10 -27.14
C SER A 267 6.46 -18.25 -27.62
N ASP A 268 6.46 -16.95 -27.32
CA ASP A 268 5.30 -16.08 -27.55
C ASP A 268 5.66 -14.62 -27.91
N ASN A 269 6.94 -14.36 -28.19
CA ASN A 269 7.47 -13.07 -28.62
C ASN A 269 7.24 -11.89 -27.66
N ARG A 270 6.80 -12.15 -26.42
CA ARG A 270 6.60 -11.11 -25.39
C ARG A 270 7.94 -10.49 -24.99
N LEU A 271 7.95 -9.16 -24.81
CA LEU A 271 9.10 -8.44 -24.29
C LEU A 271 9.25 -8.71 -22.78
N CYS A 272 10.44 -9.10 -22.37
CA CYS A 272 10.76 -9.52 -21.03
C CYS A 272 12.06 -8.87 -20.54
N LEU A 273 12.27 -8.92 -19.22
CA LEU A 273 13.41 -8.36 -18.51
C LEU A 273 13.79 -9.29 -17.37
N TRP A 274 15.07 -9.62 -17.20
CA TRP A 274 15.55 -10.34 -16.00
C TRP A 274 16.30 -9.48 -14.99
N GLY A 275 16.72 -8.28 -15.37
CA GLY A 275 17.34 -7.30 -14.47
C GLY A 275 18.71 -7.73 -13.91
N VAL A 276 19.19 -6.99 -12.93
CA VAL A 276 20.50 -7.21 -12.30
C VAL A 276 20.31 -7.28 -10.78
N CYS A 277 20.47 -8.46 -10.20
CA CYS A 277 20.33 -8.70 -8.75
C CYS A 277 20.97 -10.05 -8.35
N ARG A 278 21.13 -10.31 -7.04
CA ARG A 278 21.74 -11.55 -6.54
C ARG A 278 21.03 -12.83 -7.01
N TYR A 279 19.69 -12.82 -7.09
CA TYR A 279 18.90 -13.98 -7.52
C TYR A 279 18.40 -13.89 -8.97
N CYS A 280 18.90 -12.94 -9.75
CA CYS A 280 18.57 -12.78 -11.16
C CYS A 280 19.44 -13.75 -11.98
N THR A 281 18.87 -14.86 -12.44
CA THR A 281 19.57 -15.95 -13.17
C THR A 281 19.17 -15.99 -14.65
N GLY A 282 19.27 -14.84 -15.31
CA GLY A 282 18.94 -14.69 -16.72
C GLY A 282 17.46 -14.92 -17.02
N ARG A 283 17.16 -15.46 -18.21
CA ARG A 283 15.78 -15.67 -18.69
C ARG A 283 14.91 -16.53 -17.75
N ARG A 284 15.51 -17.41 -16.92
CA ARG A 284 14.76 -18.27 -15.97
C ARG A 284 14.01 -17.48 -14.90
N THR A 285 14.52 -16.31 -14.50
CA THR A 285 13.91 -15.46 -13.47
C THR A 285 13.29 -14.19 -14.06
N GLY A 286 13.27 -14.07 -15.39
CA GLY A 286 12.73 -12.92 -16.09
C GLY A 286 11.23 -12.75 -15.88
N VAL A 287 10.78 -11.51 -15.93
CA VAL A 287 9.36 -11.13 -15.97
C VAL A 287 9.04 -10.59 -17.37
N CYS A 288 7.83 -10.85 -17.84
CA CYS A 288 7.41 -10.48 -19.19
C CYS A 288 6.24 -9.51 -19.13
N ALA A 289 6.30 -8.47 -19.97
CA ALA A 289 5.22 -7.51 -20.12
C ALA A 289 3.95 -8.18 -20.60
N GLY A 290 2.79 -7.69 -20.15
CA GLY A 290 1.46 -8.05 -20.62
C GLY A 290 1.14 -7.48 -22.01
N PRO A 291 -0.15 -7.27 -22.32
CA PRO A 291 -0.58 -6.53 -23.50
C PRO A 291 0.11 -5.17 -23.60
N ASP A 292 0.25 -4.68 -24.84
CA ASP A 292 0.86 -3.37 -25.15
C ASP A 292 2.30 -3.18 -24.62
N GLU A 293 3.01 -4.28 -24.39
CA GLU A 293 4.36 -4.31 -23.81
C GLU A 293 4.45 -3.60 -22.45
N VAL A 294 3.33 -3.57 -21.70
CA VAL A 294 3.25 -2.98 -20.36
C VAL A 294 3.53 -4.02 -19.28
N LEU A 295 4.45 -3.69 -18.38
CA LEU A 295 4.74 -4.46 -17.17
C LEU A 295 4.11 -3.79 -15.96
N GLU A 296 3.23 -4.52 -15.27
CA GLU A 296 2.63 -4.08 -14.01
C GLU A 296 3.60 -4.27 -12.84
N GLY A 297 3.54 -3.39 -11.85
CA GLY A 297 4.27 -3.52 -10.59
C GLY A 297 3.93 -2.41 -9.61
N VAL A 298 4.83 -2.19 -8.65
CA VAL A 298 4.75 -1.12 -7.66
C VAL A 298 5.94 -0.19 -7.82
N ALA A 299 5.68 1.11 -7.72
CA ALA A 299 6.70 2.12 -7.50
C ALA A 299 6.70 2.54 -6.04
N VAL A 300 7.89 2.57 -5.43
CA VAL A 300 8.12 3.03 -4.06
C VAL A 300 8.97 4.29 -4.14
N LEU A 301 8.46 5.40 -3.61
CA LEU A 301 9.16 6.68 -3.64
C LEU A 301 10.46 6.61 -2.82
N MET A 302 11.57 6.99 -3.44
CA MET A 302 12.85 7.06 -2.75
C MET A 302 12.78 8.10 -1.62
N LEU A 303 13.31 7.72 -0.46
CA LEU A 303 13.50 8.66 0.63
C LEU A 303 14.62 9.63 0.25
N PRO A 304 14.53 10.92 0.64
CA PRO A 304 15.57 11.89 0.31
C PRO A 304 16.92 11.47 0.88
N HIS A 305 18.00 11.65 0.10
CA HIS A 305 19.36 11.26 0.50
C HIS A 305 19.83 11.88 1.82
N ARG A 306 19.28 13.03 2.20
CA ARG A 306 19.56 13.70 3.48
C ARG A 306 18.98 12.99 4.70
N LEU A 307 18.02 12.10 4.52
CA LEU A 307 17.52 11.25 5.59
C LEU A 307 18.48 10.06 5.76
N ALA A 308 19.44 10.21 6.67
CA ALA A 308 20.40 9.15 6.97
C ALA A 308 19.71 7.99 7.68
N LEU A 309 19.68 6.82 7.03
CA LEU A 309 19.14 5.58 7.59
C LEU A 309 20.27 4.74 8.17
N LYS A 310 20.08 4.25 9.39
CA LYS A 310 20.97 3.28 10.04
C LYS A 310 20.31 1.92 10.04
N ARG A 311 20.99 0.92 9.49
CA ARG A 311 20.53 -0.48 9.45
C ARG A 311 20.87 -1.22 10.75
N HIS A 312 19.94 -2.05 11.19
CA HIS A 312 20.07 -2.89 12.38
C HIS A 312 19.55 -4.29 12.11
N ARG A 313 20.16 -5.29 12.75
CA ARG A 313 19.60 -6.65 12.79
C ARG A 313 18.38 -6.67 13.70
N HIS A 314 17.30 -7.29 13.23
CA HIS A 314 16.07 -7.43 14.02
C HIS A 314 16.31 -8.40 15.20
N PRO A 315 15.94 -8.07 16.46
CA PRO A 315 16.16 -8.96 17.61
C PRO A 315 15.41 -10.30 17.48
N TRP A 316 14.27 -10.27 16.79
CA TRP A 316 13.49 -11.45 16.42
C TRP A 316 13.73 -11.91 14.97
N ALA A 317 14.92 -11.66 14.41
CA ALA A 317 15.27 -12.20 13.11
C ALA A 317 15.26 -13.74 13.17
N ARG A 318 14.62 -14.39 12.20
CA ARG A 318 14.64 -15.85 12.05
C ARG A 318 16.05 -16.35 11.75
N ASN A 319 16.24 -17.66 11.89
CA ASN A 319 17.40 -18.34 11.35
C ASN A 319 17.11 -18.73 9.89
N TYR A 320 18.00 -18.36 8.98
CA TYR A 320 17.85 -18.59 7.53
C TYR A 320 18.81 -19.67 7.00
N ALA A 321 19.47 -20.43 7.88
CA ALA A 321 20.42 -21.47 7.49
C ALA A 321 19.74 -22.65 6.76
N SER A 322 18.54 -23.02 7.18
CA SER A 322 17.70 -24.04 6.53
C SER A 322 16.23 -23.80 6.86
N ASN A 323 15.31 -24.51 6.17
CA ASN A 323 13.87 -24.35 6.38
C ASN A 323 13.41 -24.71 7.79
N ASP A 324 14.11 -25.63 8.45
CA ASP A 324 13.78 -26.11 9.80
C ASP A 324 14.58 -25.39 10.91
N ALA A 325 15.51 -24.51 10.51
CA ALA A 325 16.35 -23.79 11.44
C ALA A 325 15.51 -22.80 12.26
N LYS A 326 15.53 -22.97 13.58
CA LYS A 326 14.88 -22.07 14.53
C LYS A 326 15.89 -21.10 15.11
N ALA A 327 15.50 -19.85 15.27
CA ALA A 327 16.26 -18.89 16.06
C ALA A 327 16.06 -19.15 17.56
N ALA A 328 16.97 -18.67 18.41
CA ALA A 328 16.90 -18.91 19.85
C ALA A 328 15.60 -18.37 20.48
N TRP A 329 15.08 -17.24 20.00
CA TRP A 329 13.80 -16.69 20.45
C TRP A 329 12.59 -17.56 20.10
N GLN A 330 12.71 -18.46 19.10
CA GLN A 330 11.69 -19.46 18.77
C GLN A 330 11.79 -20.72 19.65
N LEU A 331 12.90 -20.86 20.37
CA LEU A 331 13.21 -22.00 21.25
C LEU A 331 13.06 -21.65 22.74
N GLY A 332 12.46 -20.50 23.07
CA GLY A 332 12.15 -20.10 24.44
C GLY A 332 13.00 -18.94 24.97
N GLU A 333 14.03 -18.49 24.25
CA GLU A 333 14.72 -17.25 24.63
C GLU A 333 13.77 -16.05 24.49
N ASN A 334 13.84 -15.12 25.44
CA ASN A 334 13.10 -13.86 25.36
C ASN A 334 14.09 -12.69 25.15
N PRO A 335 14.23 -12.17 23.92
CA PRO A 335 15.04 -10.99 23.65
C PRO A 335 14.54 -9.73 24.36
N CYS A 336 13.26 -9.68 24.77
CA CYS A 336 12.68 -8.52 25.43
C CYS A 336 13.11 -8.42 26.90
N ASN A 337 14.32 -7.91 27.12
CA ASN A 337 14.91 -7.70 28.43
C ASN A 337 15.49 -6.29 28.57
N SER A 338 15.97 -5.95 29.77
CA SER A 338 16.55 -4.64 30.09
C SER A 338 17.77 -4.29 29.23
N GLN A 339 18.56 -5.28 28.80
CA GLN A 339 19.70 -5.07 27.90
C GLN A 339 19.24 -4.64 26.51
N LEU A 340 18.19 -5.26 25.96
CA LEU A 340 17.61 -4.86 24.68
C LEU A 340 17.01 -3.45 24.77
N LEU A 341 16.29 -3.15 25.86
CA LEU A 341 15.72 -1.82 26.08
C LEU A 341 16.81 -0.75 26.17
N SER A 342 17.89 -1.00 26.91
CA SER A 342 19.02 -0.08 27.04
C SER A 342 19.68 0.18 25.68
N ARG A 343 19.81 -0.85 24.84
CA ARG A 343 20.43 -0.75 23.51
C ARG A 343 19.57 -0.02 22.47
N LEU A 344 18.26 -0.28 22.43
CA LEU A 344 17.35 0.28 21.41
C LEU A 344 16.66 1.57 21.86
N GLY A 345 16.44 1.71 23.16
CA GLY A 345 15.56 2.72 23.73
C GLY A 345 14.07 2.36 23.63
N PRO A 346 13.23 3.00 24.45
CA PRO A 346 11.81 2.72 24.59
C PRO A 346 11.02 2.92 23.28
N GLY A 347 11.29 4.03 22.58
CA GLY A 347 10.56 4.38 21.36
C GLY A 347 10.78 3.38 20.23
N VAL A 348 12.02 2.97 20.00
CA VAL A 348 12.36 1.98 18.96
C VAL A 348 11.76 0.62 19.30
N LEU A 349 11.82 0.20 20.56
CA LEU A 349 11.21 -1.07 20.97
C LEU A 349 9.70 -1.10 20.68
N LEU A 350 8.97 -0.06 21.07
CA LEU A 350 7.54 0.04 20.75
C LEU A 350 7.28 0.13 19.24
N ASP A 351 8.14 0.80 18.47
CA ASP A 351 8.02 0.83 17.01
C ASP A 351 8.20 -0.57 16.39
N LEU A 352 9.10 -1.40 16.94
CA LEU A 352 9.26 -2.79 16.52
C LEU A 352 8.03 -3.63 16.87
N ILE A 353 7.38 -3.38 18.01
CA ILE A 353 6.12 -4.05 18.36
C ILE A 353 5.01 -3.65 17.39
N ASP A 354 4.82 -2.35 17.12
CA ASP A 354 3.87 -1.87 16.10
C ASP A 354 4.16 -2.49 14.72
N THR A 355 5.44 -2.53 14.33
CA THR A 355 5.87 -3.12 13.05
C THR A 355 5.57 -4.62 12.99
N SER A 356 5.72 -5.34 14.11
CA SER A 356 5.36 -6.77 14.19
C SER A 356 3.86 -7.02 14.00
N ILE A 357 3.01 -6.07 14.43
CA ILE A 357 1.56 -6.14 14.19
C ILE A 357 1.26 -5.92 12.70
N LEU A 358 1.87 -4.89 12.07
CA LEU A 358 1.75 -4.68 10.63
C LEU A 358 2.21 -5.91 9.83
N ASP A 359 3.37 -6.46 10.19
CA ASP A 359 3.93 -7.65 9.55
C ASP A 359 3.01 -8.85 9.73
N PHE A 360 2.44 -9.06 10.91
CA PHE A 360 1.53 -10.17 11.15
C PHE A 360 0.25 -10.04 10.34
N LEU A 361 -0.34 -8.85 10.27
CA LEU A 361 -1.53 -8.57 9.45
C LEU A 361 -1.25 -8.86 7.96
N LEU A 362 -0.09 -8.44 7.45
CA LEU A 362 0.33 -8.76 6.08
C LEU A 362 0.72 -10.25 5.92
N GLY A 363 1.18 -10.92 6.97
CA GLY A 363 1.85 -12.22 6.90
C GLY A 363 3.30 -12.10 6.38
N ASN A 364 3.98 -10.99 6.68
CA ASN A 364 5.39 -10.77 6.35
C ASN A 364 6.29 -11.38 7.44
N ALA A 365 6.82 -12.57 7.19
CA ALA A 365 7.70 -13.27 8.14
C ALA A 365 9.21 -13.01 7.92
N ASP A 366 9.57 -12.12 6.98
CA ASP A 366 10.94 -11.96 6.46
C ASP A 366 11.64 -10.66 6.94
N ARG A 367 11.10 -9.99 7.98
CA ARG A 367 11.74 -8.78 8.55
C ARG A 367 12.95 -9.14 9.41
N HIS A 368 14.06 -9.48 8.76
CA HIS A 368 15.33 -9.82 9.41
C HIS A 368 16.17 -8.60 9.80
N GLU A 369 15.91 -7.47 9.16
CA GLU A 369 16.56 -6.18 9.41
C GLU A 369 15.51 -5.08 9.53
N PHE A 370 15.88 -4.00 10.20
CA PHE A 370 15.09 -2.77 10.22
C PHE A 370 16.04 -1.57 10.10
N GLU A 371 15.50 -0.45 9.64
CA GLU A 371 16.26 0.78 9.49
C GLU A 371 15.67 1.85 10.41
N THR A 372 16.55 2.70 10.96
CA THR A 372 16.14 3.85 11.76
C THR A 372 16.60 5.14 11.12
N ALA A 373 15.72 6.13 11.06
CA ALA A 373 16.08 7.50 10.76
C ALA A 373 16.40 8.25 12.06
N ALA A 374 17.49 9.03 12.06
CA ALA A 374 17.78 9.96 13.14
C ALA A 374 16.88 11.19 13.01
N GLY A 375 16.18 11.59 14.08
CA GLY A 375 15.46 12.86 14.13
C GLY A 375 16.00 13.82 15.19
N ILE A 376 15.25 14.91 15.43
CA ILE A 376 15.64 15.94 16.40
C ILE A 376 15.58 15.41 17.84
N GLY A 377 16.57 15.78 18.66
CA GLY A 377 16.67 15.37 20.06
C GLY A 377 17.25 13.96 20.27
N GLY A 378 17.87 13.36 19.25
CA GLY A 378 18.53 12.05 19.36
C GLY A 378 17.58 10.84 19.34
N GLN A 379 16.27 11.06 19.20
CA GLN A 379 15.30 9.96 19.08
C GLN A 379 15.31 9.35 17.68
N GLN A 380 15.48 8.03 17.64
CA GLN A 380 15.42 7.23 16.43
C GLN A 380 13.99 6.81 16.13
N LEU A 381 13.61 6.84 14.85
CA LEU A 381 12.34 6.34 14.33
C LEU A 381 12.59 5.12 13.47
N VAL A 382 11.86 4.02 13.68
CA VAL A 382 11.89 2.87 12.76
C VAL A 382 11.20 3.26 11.45
N VAL A 383 11.87 2.98 10.34
CA VAL A 383 11.35 3.14 8.98
C VAL A 383 10.96 1.77 8.44
N THR A 384 9.71 1.63 8.00
CA THR A 384 9.16 0.36 7.54
C THR A 384 9.36 0.21 6.03
N LEU A 385 10.47 -0.39 5.63
CA LEU A 385 10.82 -0.67 4.24
C LEU A 385 10.57 -2.15 3.88
N ASP A 386 10.49 -2.41 2.57
CA ASP A 386 10.46 -3.74 1.94
C ASP A 386 9.38 -4.68 2.51
N ASN A 387 8.10 -4.37 2.26
CA ASN A 387 6.95 -5.18 2.69
C ASN A 387 6.55 -6.27 1.67
N GLY A 388 7.29 -6.40 0.57
CA GLY A 388 7.01 -7.29 -0.57
C GLY A 388 6.90 -8.78 -0.22
N LYS A 389 7.26 -9.18 1.01
CA LYS A 389 7.14 -10.56 1.50
C LYS A 389 5.79 -10.85 2.18
N GLY A 390 4.91 -9.86 2.29
CA GLY A 390 3.53 -9.99 2.78
C GLY A 390 2.53 -10.50 1.73
N LEU A 391 1.29 -10.75 2.15
CA LEU A 391 0.16 -11.22 1.33
C LEU A 391 0.48 -12.50 0.52
N GLY A 392 1.09 -13.49 1.17
CA GLY A 392 1.47 -14.74 0.50
C GLY A 392 0.41 -15.81 0.60
N ASN A 393 -0.22 -15.91 1.76
CA ASN A 393 -1.19 -16.95 2.04
C ASN A 393 -2.33 -16.37 2.88
N PRO A 394 -3.57 -16.30 2.37
CA PRO A 394 -4.71 -15.79 3.12
C PRO A 394 -5.29 -16.82 4.10
N TYR A 395 -4.84 -18.08 4.04
CA TYR A 395 -5.34 -19.20 4.84
C TYR A 395 -4.41 -19.59 6.00
N HIS A 396 -3.23 -18.98 6.10
CA HIS A 396 -2.26 -19.23 7.18
C HIS A 396 -2.00 -17.95 7.98
N ASP A 397 -1.98 -18.07 9.31
CA ASP A 397 -1.67 -16.98 10.23
C ASP A 397 -0.42 -17.33 11.03
N GLU A 398 0.72 -16.76 10.63
CA GLU A 398 2.03 -17.08 11.22
C GLU A 398 2.22 -16.35 12.56
N LEU A 399 1.73 -16.96 13.65
CA LEU A 399 1.74 -16.37 14.99
C LEU A 399 3.14 -15.98 15.49
N SER A 400 4.21 -16.64 15.02
CA SER A 400 5.57 -16.30 15.47
C SER A 400 6.01 -14.89 15.04
N ILE A 401 5.32 -14.24 14.09
CA ILE A 401 5.56 -12.82 13.76
C ILE A 401 5.20 -11.91 14.95
N LEU A 402 4.22 -12.29 15.79
CA LEU A 402 3.82 -11.54 16.98
C LEU A 402 4.74 -11.75 18.19
N ALA A 403 5.86 -12.45 18.04
CA ALA A 403 6.79 -12.68 19.14
C ALA A 403 7.20 -11.38 19.89
N PRO A 404 7.48 -10.24 19.22
CA PRO A 404 7.74 -8.99 19.94
C PRO A 404 6.60 -8.56 20.88
N LEU A 405 5.35 -8.62 20.42
CA LEU A 405 4.17 -8.31 21.25
C LEU A 405 4.01 -9.31 22.40
N GLN A 406 4.09 -10.61 22.11
CA GLN A 406 3.87 -11.68 23.08
C GLN A 406 4.92 -11.70 24.19
N GLN A 407 6.18 -11.45 23.82
CA GLN A 407 7.31 -11.57 24.72
C GLN A 407 7.56 -10.30 25.53
N CYS A 408 7.33 -9.12 24.93
CA CYS A 408 7.41 -7.85 25.66
C CYS A 408 6.15 -7.55 26.47
N CYS A 409 4.97 -7.94 25.98
CA CYS A 409 3.68 -7.52 26.52
C CYS A 409 3.63 -6.01 26.81
N ARG A 410 3.98 -5.21 25.80
CA ARG A 410 3.88 -3.76 25.78
C ARG A 410 3.22 -3.35 24.48
N LEU A 411 2.31 -2.39 24.51
CA LEU A 411 1.68 -1.82 23.32
C LEU A 411 1.31 -0.37 23.58
N ARG A 412 1.44 0.48 22.56
CA ARG A 412 0.96 1.86 22.64
C ARG A 412 -0.54 1.92 22.81
N THR A 413 -1.00 2.81 23.70
CA THR A 413 -2.43 3.06 23.87
C THR A 413 -3.08 3.52 22.57
N SER A 414 -2.42 4.38 21.80
CA SER A 414 -2.92 4.81 20.47
C SER A 414 -3.07 3.64 19.50
N THR A 415 -2.09 2.74 19.43
CA THR A 415 -2.16 1.53 18.60
C THR A 415 -3.32 0.66 19.05
N ASN A 416 -3.48 0.39 20.35
CA ASN A 416 -4.60 -0.40 20.87
C ASN A 416 -5.97 0.19 20.48
N SER A 417 -6.16 1.49 20.68
CA SER A 417 -7.40 2.18 20.32
C SER A 417 -7.71 2.06 18.82
N ARG A 418 -6.71 2.18 17.96
CA ARG A 418 -6.88 2.01 16.51
C ARG A 418 -7.21 0.57 16.12
N LEU A 419 -6.57 -0.42 16.74
CA LEU A 419 -6.86 -1.84 16.49
C LEU A 419 -8.31 -2.18 16.88
N LEU A 420 -8.79 -1.67 18.01
CA LEU A 420 -10.19 -1.86 18.44
C LEU A 420 -11.17 -1.15 17.49
N ALA A 421 -10.86 0.06 17.04
CA ALA A 421 -11.71 0.80 16.10
C ALA A 421 -11.83 0.12 14.72
N LEU A 422 -10.81 -0.64 14.31
CA LEU A 422 -10.77 -1.36 13.05
C LEU A 422 -11.22 -2.83 13.17
N GLN A 423 -11.60 -3.30 14.36
CA GLN A 423 -11.98 -4.70 14.58
C GLN A 423 -13.18 -5.09 13.70
N GLY A 424 -13.00 -6.12 12.87
CA GLY A 424 -14.01 -6.58 11.90
C GLY A 424 -14.23 -5.64 10.71
N LEU A 425 -13.45 -4.56 10.57
CA LEU A 425 -13.54 -3.56 9.51
C LEU A 425 -12.23 -3.35 8.76
N LEU A 426 -11.12 -3.95 9.20
CA LEU A 426 -9.79 -3.70 8.68
C LEU A 426 -9.68 -4.07 7.20
N GLY A 427 -10.25 -5.21 6.80
CA GLY A 427 -10.27 -5.64 5.41
C GLY A 427 -10.99 -4.62 4.51
N ALA A 428 -12.22 -4.26 4.87
CA ALA A 428 -13.03 -3.29 4.13
C ALA A 428 -12.41 -1.88 4.12
N ALA A 429 -11.89 -1.40 5.25
CA ALA A 429 -11.20 -0.12 5.36
C ALA A 429 -9.95 -0.08 4.48
N THR A 430 -9.19 -1.18 4.39
CA THR A 430 -8.02 -1.29 3.50
C THR A 430 -8.43 -1.24 2.03
N GLN A 431 -9.47 -1.96 1.63
CA GLN A 431 -10.01 -1.86 0.26
C GLN A 431 -10.47 -0.43 -0.07
N ALA A 432 -11.21 0.21 0.84
CA ALA A 432 -11.70 1.57 0.66
C ALA A 432 -10.54 2.58 0.55
N ALA A 433 -9.47 2.42 1.34
CA ALA A 433 -8.26 3.24 1.23
C ALA A 433 -7.56 3.08 -0.13
N LEU A 434 -7.48 1.84 -0.66
CA LEU A 434 -6.92 1.55 -1.99
C LEU A 434 -7.80 2.10 -3.12
N CYS A 435 -9.12 2.13 -2.95
CA CYS A 435 -10.04 2.70 -3.94
C CYS A 435 -9.92 4.22 -3.95
N ARG A 436 -9.94 4.83 -2.77
CA ARG A 436 -9.84 6.28 -2.58
C ARG A 436 -8.52 6.83 -3.11
N SER A 437 -7.41 6.09 -3.00
CA SER A 437 -6.12 6.52 -3.57
C SER A 437 -6.00 6.36 -5.09
N GLY A 438 -7.00 5.76 -5.76
CA GLY A 438 -6.91 5.35 -7.16
C GLY A 438 -6.00 4.15 -7.40
N ALA A 439 -5.39 3.55 -6.37
CA ALA A 439 -4.54 2.38 -6.51
C ALA A 439 -5.31 1.16 -7.06
N SER A 440 -6.62 1.07 -6.81
CA SER A 440 -7.46 -0.05 -7.26
C SER A 440 -7.81 -0.02 -8.75
N SER A 441 -7.66 1.13 -9.44
CA SER A 441 -8.07 1.28 -10.84
C SER A 441 -6.95 1.04 -11.86
N LEU A 442 -5.69 1.03 -11.43
CA LEU A 442 -4.53 0.82 -12.32
C LEU A 442 -4.27 -0.65 -12.69
N PRO A 443 -4.30 -1.61 -11.74
CA PRO A 443 -4.08 -3.03 -12.00
C PRO A 443 -5.12 -3.64 -12.95
N SER A 444 -4.71 -4.09 -14.13
CA SER A 444 -5.57 -4.90 -15.00
C SER A 444 -5.59 -6.37 -14.60
N SER A 445 -4.61 -6.81 -13.79
CA SER A 445 -4.42 -8.20 -13.39
C SER A 445 -5.26 -8.65 -12.18
N GLY A 446 -6.22 -7.83 -11.74
CA GLY A 446 -7.11 -8.08 -10.60
C GLY A 446 -6.83 -7.16 -9.41
N PRO A 447 -7.65 -7.25 -8.34
CA PRO A 447 -7.54 -6.38 -7.19
C PRO A 447 -6.22 -6.59 -6.44
N LEU A 448 -5.62 -5.52 -5.92
CA LEU A 448 -4.40 -5.57 -5.11
C LEU A 448 -4.60 -6.37 -3.80
N LEU A 449 -5.80 -6.25 -3.22
CA LEU A 449 -6.24 -7.00 -2.06
C LEU A 449 -7.41 -7.89 -2.48
N THR A 450 -7.20 -9.20 -2.52
CA THR A 450 -8.28 -10.15 -2.82
C THR A 450 -9.27 -10.25 -1.66
N LEU A 451 -10.44 -10.83 -1.91
CA LEU A 451 -11.44 -11.05 -0.87
C LEU A 451 -10.92 -11.94 0.25
N GLU A 452 -10.14 -12.97 -0.08
CA GLU A 452 -9.56 -13.90 0.89
C GLU A 452 -8.51 -13.20 1.77
N HIS A 453 -7.66 -12.36 1.19
CA HIS A 453 -6.72 -11.55 1.96
C HIS A 453 -7.41 -10.48 2.78
N SER A 454 -8.50 -9.89 2.29
CA SER A 454 -9.33 -8.96 3.05
C SER A 454 -9.91 -9.62 4.30
N ALA A 455 -10.52 -10.80 4.15
CA ALA A 455 -11.04 -11.56 5.29
C ALA A 455 -9.92 -12.01 6.25
N ALA A 456 -8.74 -12.32 5.72
CA ALA A 456 -7.58 -12.66 6.54
C ALA A 456 -7.11 -11.47 7.41
N LEU A 457 -7.20 -10.22 6.93
CA LEU A 457 -6.86 -9.04 7.73
C LEU A 457 -7.72 -8.94 8.99
N ASP A 458 -9.05 -9.12 8.86
CA ASP A 458 -9.96 -9.07 10.00
C ASP A 458 -9.71 -10.22 10.99
N ARG A 459 -9.56 -11.44 10.46
CA ARG A 459 -9.23 -12.63 11.28
C ARG A 459 -7.91 -12.46 12.03
N ARG A 460 -6.90 -11.88 11.39
CA ARG A 460 -5.58 -11.61 12.00
C ARG A 460 -5.68 -10.49 13.04
N LEU A 461 -6.42 -9.42 12.78
CA LEU A 461 -6.65 -8.38 13.77
C LEU A 461 -7.25 -8.96 15.06
N ASP A 462 -8.24 -9.84 14.95
CA ASP A 462 -8.79 -10.55 16.11
C ASP A 462 -7.73 -11.39 16.86
N ARG A 463 -6.77 -11.99 16.15
CA ARG A 463 -5.66 -12.71 16.79
C ARG A 463 -4.73 -11.75 17.53
N VAL A 464 -4.41 -10.58 16.96
CA VAL A 464 -3.62 -9.55 17.65
C VAL A 464 -4.29 -9.14 18.97
N LEU A 465 -5.60 -8.85 18.93
CA LEU A 465 -6.37 -8.47 20.11
C LEU A 465 -6.42 -9.60 21.16
N ARG A 466 -6.51 -10.87 20.74
CA ARG A 466 -6.41 -12.03 21.65
C ARG A 466 -5.03 -12.17 22.29
N GLU A 467 -3.95 -11.97 21.55
CA GLU A 467 -2.59 -11.98 22.14
C GLU A 467 -2.39 -10.84 23.13
N LEU A 468 -2.96 -9.66 22.85
CA LEU A 468 -2.98 -8.53 23.78
C LEU A 468 -3.80 -8.84 25.04
N ASP A 469 -4.96 -9.49 24.92
CA ASP A 469 -5.76 -9.92 26.07
C ASP A 469 -4.99 -10.89 26.97
N LYS A 470 -4.25 -11.84 26.38
CA LYS A 470 -3.35 -12.73 27.16
C LYS A 470 -2.31 -11.94 27.94
N CYS A 471 -1.69 -10.92 27.32
CA CYS A 471 -0.77 -10.02 28.01
C CYS A 471 -1.46 -9.28 29.17
N ASN A 472 -2.66 -8.73 28.93
CA ASN A 472 -3.43 -7.98 29.93
C ASN A 472 -3.82 -8.86 31.13
N ARG A 473 -4.25 -10.10 30.90
CA ARG A 473 -4.57 -11.05 31.99
C ARG A 473 -3.34 -11.42 32.81
N ARG A 474 -2.16 -11.45 32.19
CA ARG A 474 -0.90 -11.82 32.86
C ARG A 474 -0.29 -10.68 33.67
N LEU A 475 -0.28 -9.46 33.15
CA LEU A 475 0.47 -8.32 33.72
C LEU A 475 -0.41 -7.15 34.17
N GLY A 476 -1.69 -7.16 33.81
CA GLY A 476 -2.61 -6.03 34.01
C GLY A 476 -2.52 -4.99 32.88
N PRO A 477 -3.65 -4.35 32.49
CA PRO A 477 -3.67 -3.37 31.41
C PRO A 477 -2.72 -2.18 31.61
N ALA A 478 -2.53 -1.72 32.85
CA ALA A 478 -1.65 -0.59 33.15
C ALA A 478 -0.16 -0.88 32.89
N ALA A 479 0.26 -2.16 32.97
CA ALA A 479 1.63 -2.56 32.64
C ALA A 479 1.81 -2.81 31.14
N VAL A 480 0.74 -3.22 30.44
CA VAL A 480 0.78 -3.57 29.02
C VAL A 480 0.60 -2.34 28.14
N LEU A 481 -0.36 -1.48 28.46
CA LEU A 481 -0.68 -0.29 27.67
C LEU A 481 0.19 0.88 28.11
N VAL A 482 0.98 1.39 27.15
CA VAL A 482 1.98 2.43 27.38
C VAL A 482 1.52 3.69 26.68
N SER A 483 1.54 4.82 27.40
CA SER A 483 1.28 6.14 26.80
C SER A 483 2.32 6.44 25.71
N ASP A 484 1.90 7.11 24.64
CA ASP A 484 2.76 7.41 23.50
C ASP A 484 3.96 8.28 23.87
N ASP A 485 3.85 9.05 24.97
CA ASP A 485 4.87 9.93 25.52
C ASP A 485 5.67 9.31 26.69
N ALA A 486 5.34 8.08 27.13
CA ALA A 486 5.91 7.52 28.34
C ALA A 486 7.37 7.05 28.18
N ARG A 487 8.17 7.26 29.24
CA ARG A 487 9.46 6.58 29.44
C ARG A 487 9.16 5.14 29.88
N LEU A 488 9.43 4.14 29.03
CA LEU A 488 9.32 2.74 29.46
C LEU A 488 10.41 2.39 30.47
N THR A 489 10.01 1.65 31.50
CA THR A 489 10.87 0.77 32.28
C THR A 489 10.44 -0.67 31.98
N LEU A 490 11.40 -1.54 31.64
CA LEU A 490 11.19 -2.99 31.48
C LEU A 490 11.70 -3.73 32.70
#